data_AF-D4MQS5-F1
#
_entry.id   AF-D4MQS5-F1
#
_cell.length_a   1.000
_cell.length_b   1.000
_cell.length_c   1.000
_cell.angle_alpha   90.00
_cell.angle_beta   90.00
_cell.angle_gamma   90.00
#
_symmetry.space_group_name_H-M   'P 1'
#
loop_
_entity.id
_entity.type
_entity.pdbx_description
1 polymer ?
#
loop_
_entity_poly.entity_id
_entity_poly.type
_entity_poly.pdbx_seq_one_letter_code
_entity_poly.pdbx_strand_id
1 'polypeptide(L)'
;MYAQIIDDTVGNTLVAASTAEKAVKAELAKTNNVEAAAYVGTVIAKRALEKGIKTVVFDRGGFIYQGKVQALADAAREAGLEF
;
A
#
# COMPACT_ATOMS: atom_id res chain seq x y z
N MET A 1 9.71 1.14 1.11
CA MET A 1 8.46 1.90 0.99
C MET A 1 7.47 1.35 2.01
N TYR A 2 6.62 2.22 2.54
CA TYR A 2 5.62 1.89 3.57
C TYR A 2 4.27 2.39 3.06
N ALA A 3 3.22 1.62 3.35
CA ALA A 3 1.84 2.02 3.16
C ALA A 3 1.03 1.58 4.37
N GLN A 4 0.08 2.40 4.77
CA GLN A 4 -0.78 2.16 5.93
C GLN A 4 -2.19 2.62 5.60
N ILE A 5 -3.16 1.87 6.10
CA ILE A 5 -4.56 2.28 6.14
C ILE A 5 -4.85 2.58 7.61
N ILE A 6 -5.23 3.83 7.86
CA ILE A 6 -5.41 4.37 9.20
C ILE A 6 -6.87 4.82 9.31
N ASP A 7 -7.46 4.60 10.47
CA ASP A 7 -8.70 5.24 10.86
C ASP A 7 -8.36 6.54 11.59
N ASP A 8 -8.53 7.68 10.91
CA ASP A 8 -8.21 9.01 11.43
C ASP A 8 -9.07 9.42 12.63
N THR A 9 -10.23 8.78 12.84
CA THR A 9 -11.12 9.14 13.96
C THR A 9 -10.56 8.67 15.31
N VAL A 10 -9.82 7.56 15.29
CA VAL A 10 -9.22 6.93 16.48
C VAL A 10 -7.70 6.88 16.41
N GLY A 11 -7.07 7.29 15.30
CA GLY A 11 -5.63 7.26 15.10
C GLY A 11 -5.04 5.85 15.04
N ASN A 12 -5.87 4.84 14.73
CA ASN A 12 -5.46 3.44 14.73
C ASN A 12 -5.11 2.95 13.32
N THR A 13 -3.95 2.31 13.17
CA THR A 13 -3.59 1.65 11.92
C THR A 13 -4.34 0.33 11.79
N LEU A 14 -5.25 0.26 10.82
CA LEU A 14 -6.02 -0.94 10.52
C LEU A 14 -5.18 -1.97 9.78
N VAL A 15 -4.40 -1.53 8.80
CA VAL A 15 -3.55 -2.39 7.97
C VAL A 15 -2.25 -1.65 7.65
N ALA A 16 -1.14 -2.36 7.64
CA ALA A 16 0.14 -1.85 7.16
C ALA A 16 0.79 -2.85 6.20
N ALA A 17 1.55 -2.34 5.25
CA ALA A 17 2.44 -3.12 4.40
C ALA A 17 3.74 -2.35 4.15
N SER A 18 4.88 -3.02 4.22
CA SER A 18 6.16 -2.40 3.92
C SER A 18 7.18 -3.33 3.29
N THR A 19 8.11 -2.75 2.54
CA THR A 19 9.29 -3.47 2.03
C THR A 19 10.29 -3.85 3.14
N ALA A 20 10.08 -3.41 4.38
CA ALA A 20 10.88 -3.81 5.54
C ALA A 20 10.40 -5.14 6.14
N GLU A 21 9.17 -5.56 5.84
CA GLU A 21 8.68 -6.87 6.26
C GLU A 21 9.46 -7.98 5.57
N LYS A 22 9.87 -8.99 6.35
CA LYS A 22 10.65 -10.13 5.83
C LYS A 22 9.92 -10.85 4.69
N ALA A 23 8.60 -11.02 4.81
CA ALA A 23 7.78 -11.69 3.79
C ALA A 23 7.78 -10.91 2.47
N VAL A 24 7.58 -9.58 2.53
CA VAL A 24 7.59 -8.70 1.35
C VAL A 24 8.99 -8.60 0.75
N LYS A 25 10.02 -8.50 1.60
CA LYS A 25 11.42 -8.40 1.16
C LYS A 25 11.93 -9.69 0.49
N ALA A 26 11.42 -10.86 0.91
CA ALA A 26 11.80 -12.13 0.30
C ALA A 26 11.35 -12.24 -1.17
N GLU A 27 10.21 -11.63 -1.49
CA GLU A 27 9.62 -11.65 -2.84
C GLU A 27 10.15 -10.53 -3.75
N LEU A 28 11.04 -9.66 -3.25
CA LEU A 28 11.53 -8.48 -3.95
C LEU A 28 13.05 -8.50 -4.13
N ALA A 29 13.50 -8.44 -5.39
CA ALA A 29 14.93 -8.29 -5.71
C ALA A 29 15.51 -6.93 -5.28
N LYS A 30 14.68 -5.88 -5.27
CA LYS A 30 15.02 -4.53 -4.81
C LYS A 30 13.86 -3.96 -4.02
N THR A 31 14.13 -3.18 -2.97
CA THR A 31 13.11 -2.62 -2.08
C THR A 31 12.80 -1.14 -2.32
N ASN A 32 13.45 -0.53 -3.31
CA ASN A 32 13.42 0.92 -3.55
C ASN A 32 13.02 1.33 -4.98
N ASN A 33 12.48 0.40 -5.78
CA ASN A 33 12.04 0.64 -7.15
C ASN A 33 10.49 0.68 -7.28
N VAL A 34 10.01 0.87 -8.51
CA VAL A 34 8.58 0.94 -8.85
C VAL A 34 7.88 -0.41 -8.66
N GLU A 35 8.57 -1.52 -8.98
CA GLU A 35 8.04 -2.88 -8.79
C GLU A 35 7.77 -3.17 -7.30
N ALA A 36 8.69 -2.79 -6.41
CA ALA A 36 8.49 -2.91 -4.97
C ALA A 36 7.29 -2.09 -4.48
N ALA A 37 7.06 -0.91 -5.07
CA ALA A 37 5.92 -0.06 -4.74
C ALA A 37 4.59 -0.71 -5.18
N ALA A 38 4.55 -1.24 -6.41
CA ALA A 38 3.40 -1.98 -6.92
C ALA A 38 3.09 -3.21 -6.05
N TYR A 39 4.10 -4.01 -5.74
CA TYR A 39 3.93 -5.19 -4.89
C TYR A 39 3.39 -4.83 -3.49
N VAL A 40 3.92 -3.78 -2.85
CA VAL A 40 3.38 -3.29 -1.56
C VAL A 40 1.93 -2.82 -1.70
N GLY A 41 1.57 -2.16 -2.81
CA GLY A 41 0.20 -1.77 -3.13
C GLY A 41 -0.76 -2.95 -3.21
N THR A 42 -0.37 -4.02 -3.91
CA THR A 42 -1.16 -5.25 -3.98
C THR A 42 -1.29 -5.93 -2.62
N VAL A 43 -0.21 -5.98 -1.83
CA VAL A 43 -0.23 -6.62 -0.50
C VAL A 43 -1.15 -5.86 0.46
N ILE A 44 -1.09 -4.53 0.49
CA ILE A 44 -1.94 -3.76 1.39
C ILE A 44 -3.41 -3.86 1.01
N ALA A 45 -3.72 -3.85 -0.29
CA ALA A 45 -5.08 -4.01 -0.78
C ALA A 45 -5.67 -5.37 -0.39
N LYS A 46 -4.94 -6.47 -0.58
CA LYS A 46 -5.38 -7.81 -0.16
C LYS A 46 -5.67 -7.85 1.34
N ARG A 47 -4.74 -7.35 2.16
CA ARG A 47 -4.92 -7.29 3.63
C ARG A 47 -6.10 -6.41 4.05
N ALA A 48 -6.37 -5.33 3.32
CA ALA A 48 -7.51 -4.46 3.55
C ALA A 48 -8.83 -5.18 3.26
N LEU A 49 -8.91 -5.85 2.11
CA LEU A 49 -10.09 -6.63 1.70
C LEU A 49 -10.35 -7.81 2.65
N GLU A 50 -9.31 -8.49 3.14
CA GLU A 50 -9.44 -9.53 4.17
C GLU A 50 -10.06 -9.00 5.47
N LYS A 51 -9.87 -7.71 5.78
CA LYS A 51 -10.50 -7.03 6.90
C LYS A 51 -11.84 -6.37 6.55
N GLY A 52 -12.34 -6.56 5.33
CA GLY A 52 -13.59 -5.96 4.85
C GLY A 52 -13.48 -4.47 4.50
N ILE A 53 -12.26 -3.94 4.38
CA ILE A 53 -12.01 -2.54 4.01
C ILE A 53 -11.87 -2.46 2.49
N LYS A 54 -12.84 -1.82 1.84
CA LYS A 54 -12.88 -1.68 0.37
C LYS A 54 -12.63 -0.24 -0.09
N THR A 55 -13.29 0.72 0.55
CA THR A 55 -13.17 2.14 0.20
C THR A 55 -12.21 2.82 1.16
N VAL A 56 -11.22 3.51 0.61
CA VAL A 56 -10.24 4.29 1.37
C VAL A 56 -10.01 5.64 0.69
N VAL A 57 -9.22 6.52 1.32
CA VAL A 57 -8.74 7.74 0.67
C VAL A 57 -7.23 7.60 0.52
N PHE A 58 -6.72 7.86 -0.68
CA PHE A 58 -5.29 7.79 -0.93
C PHE A 58 -4.59 9.07 -0.47
N ASP A 59 -3.91 8.99 0.66
CA ASP A 59 -2.98 10.02 1.09
C ASP A 59 -1.60 9.80 0.46
N ARG A 60 -1.14 10.80 -0.29
CA ARG A 60 0.19 10.83 -0.91
C ARG A 60 1.29 11.28 0.03
N GLY A 61 1.00 11.61 1.30
CA GLY A 61 2.00 11.96 2.32
C GLY A 61 2.90 13.14 1.92
N GLY A 62 2.37 14.08 1.13
CA GLY A 62 3.13 15.21 0.58
C GLY A 62 4.01 14.90 -0.64
N PHE A 63 4.07 13.65 -1.10
CA PHE A 63 4.79 13.29 -2.32
C PHE A 63 4.00 13.63 -3.60
N ILE A 64 4.72 13.78 -4.71
CA ILE A 64 4.12 13.94 -6.03
C ILE A 64 3.54 12.58 -6.46
N TYR A 65 2.32 12.58 -6.99
CA TYR A 65 1.69 11.38 -7.55
C TYR A 65 2.37 11.01 -8.87
N GLN A 66 3.51 10.33 -8.77
CA GLN A 66 4.31 9.88 -9.90
C GLN A 66 5.21 8.71 -9.50
N GLY A 67 5.57 7.87 -10.47
CA GLY A 67 6.57 6.82 -10.30
C GLY A 67 6.14 5.81 -9.23
N LYS A 68 6.86 5.77 -8.10
CA LYS A 68 6.58 4.81 -7.02
C LYS A 68 5.22 5.04 -6.35
N VAL A 69 4.84 6.30 -6.12
CA VAL A 69 3.56 6.62 -5.45
C VAL A 69 2.39 6.22 -6.34
N GLN A 70 2.50 6.55 -7.63
CA GLN A 70 1.52 6.16 -8.63
C GLN A 70 1.42 4.64 -8.77
N ALA A 71 2.54 3.93 -8.91
CA ALA A 71 2.52 2.47 -9.05
C ALA A 71 1.95 1.75 -7.82
N LEU A 72 2.16 2.28 -6.62
CA LEU A 72 1.54 1.75 -5.41
C LEU A 72 0.02 1.94 -5.43
N ALA A 73 -0.45 3.14 -5.80
CA ALA A 73 -1.86 3.43 -5.91
C ALA A 73 -2.55 2.57 -6.99
N ASP A 74 -1.96 2.49 -8.18
CA ASP A 74 -2.52 1.74 -9.30
C ASP A 74 -2.61 0.24 -8.94
N ALA A 75 -1.56 -0.34 -8.36
CA ALA A 75 -1.56 -1.75 -7.93
C ALA A 75 -2.53 -2.05 -6.78
N ALA A 76 -2.76 -1.07 -5.89
CA ALA A 76 -3.77 -1.20 -4.84
C ALA A 76 -5.19 -1.14 -5.40
N ARG A 77 -5.46 -0.29 -6.41
CA ARG A 77 -6.74 -0.26 -7.14
C ARG A 77 -7.01 -1.55 -7.89
N GLU A 78 -6.04 -2.04 -8.65
CA GLU A 78 -6.17 -3.30 -9.40
C GLU A 78 -6.44 -4.49 -8.47
N ALA A 79 -5.92 -4.45 -7.25
CA ALA A 79 -6.16 -5.46 -6.24
C ALA A 79 -7.52 -5.33 -5.53
N GLY A 80 -8.32 -4.32 -5.85
CA GLY A 80 -9.73 -4.18 -5.44
C GLY A 80 -10.04 -3.10 -4.41
N LEU A 81 -9.06 -2.28 -4.00
CA LEU A 81 -9.34 -1.08 -3.22
C LEU A 81 -9.96 0.01 -4.10
N GLU A 82 -10.90 0.77 -3.54
CA GLU A 82 -11.60 1.86 -4.21
C GLU A 82 -11.18 3.21 -3.59
N PHE A 83 -10.50 4.04 -4.37
CA PHE A 83 -10.04 5.40 -4.02
C PHE A 83 -9.55 6.19 -5.24
#